data_AF-A0A5X6EVM0-F1
#
_entry.id   AF-A0A5X6EVM0-F1
#
_cell.length_a   1.000
_cell.length_b   1.000
_cell.length_c   1.000
_cell.angle_alpha   90.00
_cell.angle_beta   90.00
_cell.angle_gamma   90.00
#
_symmetry.space_group_name_H-M   'P 1'
#
loop_
_entity.id
_entity.type
_entity.pdbx_description
1 polymer ?
#
loop_
_entity_poly.entity_id
_entity_poly.type
_entity_poly.pdbx_seq_one_letter_code
_entity_poly.pdbx_strand_id
1 'polypeptide(L)'
;MTARLFNMKSLILSGAFMLLAVCDPAQANFDWSKCDANGNVNIPDINLKGGQYSPGQELHKITVPISYTCTTTYSSIGSLVYSTAVYISDIGKVVSALKNSGLGMDIIIQEGGRAPVTFPWKDIVAGFSGWTKSKTFGQVMEQNKTYNRSGILTFRIFVDVVYKNTFLNINIPASTLNILPYNPTQPGISVYPPTVSYKPLTISAFNLRFIPDNSGRVIISPSVVNLGHFYTEYKDTMVAREAPFTVTAQQNIGTQSPFVAPLAIEFKTNDVTSADSDTSVTLKNTKGEANGFRLSVVDDSGNQVHFNKQADMGSINLDNASGGKIIKNYKAKVEPIPGAEIKTGNFSAAMTVVVTYN
;
A
#
# COMPACT_ATOMS: atom_id res chain seq x y z
N MET A 1 61.25 -9.84 -67.60
CA MET A 1 61.40 -10.30 -66.20
C MET A 1 60.53 -9.42 -65.29
N THR A 2 59.23 -9.30 -65.58
CA THR A 2 58.38 -8.19 -65.09
C THR A 2 57.03 -8.64 -64.49
N ALA A 3 56.72 -9.93 -64.50
CA ALA A 3 55.48 -10.46 -63.92
C ALA A 3 55.61 -10.85 -62.43
N ARG A 4 56.84 -10.98 -61.88
CA ARG A 4 57.06 -11.35 -60.47
C ARG A 4 57.10 -10.19 -59.48
N LEU A 5 57.30 -8.95 -59.94
CA LEU A 5 57.39 -7.76 -59.07
C LEU A 5 56.02 -7.12 -58.76
N PHE A 6 55.02 -7.30 -59.62
CA PHE A 6 53.67 -6.78 -59.38
C PHE A 6 52.88 -7.61 -58.36
N ASN A 7 53.18 -8.90 -58.22
CA ASN A 7 52.44 -9.78 -57.31
C ASN A 7 52.88 -9.64 -55.84
N MET A 8 54.11 -9.18 -55.57
CA MET A 8 54.60 -8.94 -54.20
C MET A 8 54.10 -7.63 -53.60
N LYS A 9 53.85 -6.59 -54.41
CA LYS A 9 53.29 -5.32 -53.89
C LYS A 9 51.79 -5.40 -53.62
N SER A 10 51.05 -6.21 -54.39
CA SER A 10 49.61 -6.42 -54.18
C SER A 10 49.33 -7.23 -52.91
N LEU A 11 50.14 -8.27 -52.60
CA LEU A 11 49.95 -9.09 -51.40
C LEU A 11 50.27 -8.32 -50.09
N ILE A 12 51.26 -7.42 -50.09
CA ILE A 12 51.61 -6.64 -48.89
C ILE A 12 50.54 -5.56 -48.63
N LEU A 13 49.94 -4.99 -49.68
CA LEU A 13 48.87 -3.99 -49.54
C LEU A 13 47.53 -4.61 -49.09
N SER A 14 47.24 -5.84 -49.52
CA SER A 14 46.02 -6.56 -49.12
C SER A 14 46.13 -7.22 -47.73
N GLY A 15 47.34 -7.60 -47.30
CA GLY A 15 47.61 -7.99 -45.91
C GLY A 15 47.49 -6.82 -44.91
N ALA A 16 47.94 -5.62 -45.29
CA ALA A 16 47.83 -4.43 -44.45
C ALA A 16 46.39 -3.91 -44.30
N PHE A 17 45.53 -4.09 -45.33
CA PHE A 17 44.11 -3.73 -45.25
C PHE A 17 43.25 -4.77 -44.49
N MET A 18 43.62 -6.06 -44.47
CA MET A 18 42.93 -7.04 -43.62
C MET A 18 43.25 -6.89 -42.12
N LEU A 19 44.43 -6.40 -41.76
CA LEU A 19 44.80 -6.11 -40.36
C LEU A 19 44.12 -4.84 -39.80
N LEU A 20 43.61 -3.96 -40.68
CA LEU A 20 42.88 -2.75 -40.29
C LEU A 20 41.34 -2.90 -40.33
N ALA A 21 40.82 -4.02 -40.85
CA ALA A 21 39.38 -4.23 -41.04
C ALA A 21 38.69 -5.11 -39.98
N VAL A 22 39.43 -5.66 -39.01
CA VAL A 22 38.86 -6.47 -37.91
C VAL A 22 39.43 -6.11 -36.53
N CYS A 23 39.98 -4.91 -36.40
CA CYS A 23 40.01 -4.24 -35.11
C CYS A 23 38.81 -3.30 -35.09
N ASP A 24 37.61 -3.86 -34.90
CA ASP A 24 36.61 -3.07 -34.17
C ASP A 24 37.35 -2.60 -32.91
N PRO A 25 37.46 -1.29 -32.64
CA PRO A 25 37.94 -0.86 -31.34
C PRO A 25 37.06 -1.62 -30.36
N ALA A 26 37.67 -2.44 -29.50
CA ALA A 26 36.97 -3.13 -28.44
C ALA A 26 36.34 -2.04 -27.56
N GLN A 27 35.16 -1.57 -27.97
CA GLN A 27 34.41 -0.55 -27.27
C GLN A 27 34.17 -1.15 -25.89
N ALA A 28 34.57 -0.39 -24.88
CA ALA A 28 34.32 -0.72 -23.49
C ALA A 28 32.81 -0.96 -23.37
N ASN A 29 32.41 -2.22 -23.26
CA ASN A 29 31.03 -2.61 -23.48
C ASN A 29 30.18 -2.44 -22.21
N PHE A 30 30.61 -1.56 -21.31
CA PHE A 30 30.00 -1.36 -20.00
C PHE A 30 28.59 -0.78 -20.13
N ASP A 31 28.31 -0.08 -21.22
CA ASP A 31 27.02 0.48 -21.57
C ASP A 31 26.00 -0.60 -21.97
N TRP A 32 26.42 -1.84 -22.24
CA TRP A 32 25.51 -3.00 -22.33
C TRP A 32 25.22 -3.66 -20.99
N SER A 33 25.86 -3.23 -19.90
CA SER A 33 25.44 -3.62 -18.56
C SER A 33 24.08 -3.01 -18.25
N LYS A 34 23.21 -3.78 -17.58
CA LYS A 34 21.87 -3.32 -17.22
C LYS A 34 21.37 -3.94 -15.93
N CYS A 35 20.32 -3.34 -15.37
CA CYS A 35 19.54 -3.97 -14.32
C CYS A 35 18.06 -3.98 -14.72
N ASP A 36 17.43 -5.15 -14.64
CA ASP A 36 16.02 -5.36 -14.92
C ASP A 36 15.26 -5.53 -13.61
N ALA A 37 14.27 -4.67 -13.36
CA ALA A 37 13.41 -4.77 -12.19
C ALA A 37 12.41 -5.94 -12.31
N ASN A 38 12.36 -6.76 -11.27
CA ASN A 38 11.50 -7.93 -11.19
C ASN A 38 10.19 -7.55 -10.47
N GLY A 39 9.21 -7.07 -11.24
CA GLY A 39 7.84 -6.87 -10.78
C GLY A 39 7.37 -5.41 -10.81
N ASN A 40 6.30 -5.15 -10.07
CA ASN A 40 5.65 -3.84 -9.89
C ASN A 40 5.45 -3.60 -8.40
N VAL A 41 5.69 -2.37 -7.95
CA VAL A 41 5.37 -1.93 -6.59
C VAL A 41 3.91 -1.50 -6.55
N ASN A 42 3.06 -2.35 -5.99
CA ASN A 42 1.65 -2.04 -5.79
C ASN A 42 1.45 -1.38 -4.42
N ILE A 43 1.05 -0.12 -4.42
CA ILE A 43 0.70 0.64 -3.23
C ILE A 43 -0.83 0.66 -3.10
N PRO A 44 -1.40 0.20 -1.98
CA PRO A 44 -2.84 0.31 -1.76
C PRO A 44 -3.24 1.77 -1.53
N ASP A 45 -4.52 2.08 -1.73
CA ASP A 45 -5.08 3.36 -1.29
C ASP A 45 -4.87 3.54 0.23
N ILE A 46 -4.61 4.78 0.66
CA ILE A 46 -4.25 5.10 2.04
C ILE A 46 -5.28 6.07 2.59
N ASN A 47 -5.98 5.66 3.64
CA ASN A 47 -6.84 6.54 4.42
C ASN A 47 -6.07 7.06 5.64
N LEU A 48 -6.02 8.38 5.75
CA LEU A 48 -5.42 9.11 6.85
C LEU A 48 -6.51 9.88 7.59
N LYS A 49 -6.29 10.07 8.88
CA LYS A 49 -7.09 11.00 9.66
C LYS A 49 -6.95 12.41 9.08
N GLY A 50 -8.07 13.10 8.89
CA GLY A 50 -8.10 14.51 8.53
C GLY A 50 -7.90 15.39 9.76
N GLY A 51 -7.24 16.53 9.60
CA GLY A 51 -6.97 17.44 10.72
C GLY A 51 -5.86 18.44 10.42
N GLN A 52 -5.36 19.07 11.49
CA GLN A 52 -4.23 19.98 11.41
C GLN A 52 -2.95 19.25 11.79
N TYR A 53 -1.92 19.44 10.97
CA TYR A 53 -0.63 18.77 11.11
C TYR A 53 0.50 19.79 11.02
N SER A 54 1.54 19.57 11.82
CA SER A 54 2.72 20.44 11.82
C SER A 54 3.69 20.05 10.70
N PRO A 55 4.43 21.01 10.11
CA PRO A 55 5.49 20.70 9.16
C PRO A 55 6.49 19.67 9.71
N GLY A 56 6.90 18.73 8.87
CA GLY A 56 7.78 17.60 9.20
C GLY A 56 7.09 16.41 9.88
N GLN A 57 5.82 16.54 10.28
CA GLN A 57 5.08 15.44 10.89
C GLN A 57 4.87 14.30 9.88
N GLU A 58 5.33 13.11 10.25
CA GLU A 58 5.11 11.89 9.49
C GLU A 58 3.64 11.47 9.58
N LEU A 59 3.03 11.26 8.42
CA LEU A 59 1.63 10.83 8.31
C LEU A 59 1.54 9.33 8.07
N HIS A 60 2.43 8.80 7.23
CA HIS A 60 2.42 7.40 6.86
C HIS A 60 3.76 6.95 6.32
N LYS A 61 4.06 5.65 6.47
CA LYS A 61 5.28 5.03 5.97
C LYS A 61 4.97 3.70 5.31
N ILE A 62 5.29 3.59 4.03
CA ILE A 62 5.03 2.42 3.20
C ILE A 62 6.35 1.73 2.97
N THR A 63 6.44 0.43 3.24
CA THR A 63 7.65 -0.36 3.06
C THR A 63 7.33 -1.56 2.18
N VAL A 64 8.01 -1.68 1.04
CA VAL A 64 7.75 -2.71 0.03
C VAL A 64 9.06 -3.39 -0.38
N PRO A 65 9.09 -4.73 -0.46
CA PRO A 65 10.24 -5.43 -1.00
C PRO A 65 10.34 -5.20 -2.50
N ILE A 66 11.57 -5.06 -2.99
CA ILE A 66 11.89 -4.97 -4.41
C ILE A 66 12.89 -6.05 -4.77
N SER A 67 12.87 -6.49 -6.02
CA SER A 67 13.86 -7.41 -6.56
C SER A 67 14.25 -7.01 -7.96
N TYR A 68 15.48 -7.30 -8.35
CA TYR A 68 16.03 -6.95 -9.65
C TYR A 68 17.20 -7.85 -10.02
N THR A 69 17.46 -7.96 -11.31
CA THR A 69 18.57 -8.73 -11.87
C THR A 69 19.50 -7.80 -12.60
N CYS A 70 20.77 -7.74 -12.19
CA CYS A 70 21.79 -6.93 -12.85
C CYS A 70 22.76 -7.82 -13.62
N THR A 71 23.01 -7.48 -14.88
CA THR A 71 24.02 -8.11 -15.73
C THR A 71 25.11 -7.09 -16.00
N THR A 72 26.34 -7.44 -15.65
CA THR A 72 27.53 -6.63 -15.90
C THR A 72 28.32 -7.21 -17.06
N THR A 73 28.97 -6.34 -17.82
CA THR A 73 29.77 -6.66 -18.99
C THR A 73 31.20 -6.18 -18.78
N TYR A 74 32.11 -6.65 -19.63
CA TYR A 74 33.50 -6.23 -19.61
C TYR A 74 33.62 -4.72 -19.83
N SER A 75 34.47 -4.07 -19.05
CA SER A 75 34.88 -2.68 -19.25
C SER A 75 36.39 -2.59 -19.29
N SER A 76 36.93 -1.99 -20.35
CA SER A 76 38.35 -1.63 -20.43
C SER A 76 38.70 -0.40 -19.58
N ILE A 77 37.70 0.26 -18.98
CA ILE A 77 37.89 1.33 -18.00
C ILE A 77 38.22 0.68 -16.65
N GLY A 78 39.51 0.51 -16.36
CA GLY A 78 39.97 -0.22 -15.17
C GLY A 78 39.54 0.39 -13.83
N SER A 79 39.15 1.66 -13.79
CA SER A 79 38.61 2.34 -12.60
C SER A 79 37.08 2.29 -12.48
N LEU A 80 36.37 1.69 -13.45
CA LEU A 80 34.91 1.59 -13.39
C LEU A 80 34.47 0.64 -12.27
N VAL A 81 33.65 1.16 -11.37
CA VAL A 81 33.02 0.37 -10.31
C VAL A 81 31.56 0.10 -10.68
N TYR A 82 31.24 -1.18 -10.86
CA TYR A 82 29.84 -1.60 -10.95
C TYR A 82 29.24 -1.67 -9.55
N SER A 83 28.11 -1.01 -9.36
CA SER A 83 27.31 -1.06 -8.15
C SER A 83 25.91 -0.54 -8.44
N THR A 84 24.89 -1.10 -7.80
CA THR A 84 23.53 -0.67 -8.11
C THR A 84 23.29 0.75 -7.63
N ALA A 85 22.82 1.57 -8.55
CA ALA A 85 22.36 2.92 -8.31
C ALA A 85 20.89 3.01 -8.68
N VAL A 86 20.18 3.91 -8.00
CA VAL A 86 18.81 4.25 -8.35
C VAL A 86 18.77 5.67 -8.90
N TYR A 87 18.03 5.84 -9.98
CA TYR A 87 17.74 7.11 -10.60
C TYR A 87 16.23 7.30 -10.67
N ILE A 88 15.77 8.37 -10.02
CA ILE A 88 14.37 8.78 -10.04
C ILE A 88 14.15 9.57 -11.33
N SER A 89 13.52 8.95 -12.32
CA SER A 89 13.08 9.64 -13.53
C SER A 89 11.58 9.87 -13.49
N ASP A 90 11.12 11.03 -13.95
CA ASP A 90 9.70 11.28 -14.20
C ASP A 90 8.77 11.14 -12.98
N ILE A 91 9.16 11.79 -11.87
CA ILE A 91 8.31 11.90 -10.67
C ILE A 91 7.57 13.25 -10.58
N GLY A 92 7.66 14.09 -11.61
CA GLY A 92 7.14 15.46 -11.59
C GLY A 92 5.64 15.54 -11.30
N LYS A 93 4.84 14.60 -11.83
CA LYS A 93 3.40 14.55 -11.55
C LYS A 93 3.09 14.19 -10.10
N VAL A 94 3.86 13.28 -9.51
CA VAL A 94 3.75 12.92 -8.07
C VAL A 94 4.13 14.12 -7.21
N VAL A 95 5.22 14.83 -7.57
CA VAL A 95 5.65 16.05 -6.88
C VAL A 95 4.55 17.10 -6.89
N SER A 96 3.95 17.37 -8.06
CA SER A 96 2.85 18.32 -8.18
C SER A 96 1.64 17.93 -7.33
N ALA A 97 1.23 16.66 -7.33
CA ALA A 97 0.08 16.19 -6.56
C ALA A 97 0.28 16.38 -5.03
N LEU A 98 1.46 16.03 -4.52
CA LEU A 98 1.80 16.17 -3.10
C LEU A 98 1.98 17.63 -2.71
N LYS A 99 2.75 18.41 -3.48
CA LYS A 99 3.07 19.81 -3.19
C LYS A 99 1.83 20.70 -3.19
N ASN A 100 0.91 20.52 -4.16
CA ASN A 100 -0.36 21.26 -4.20
C ASN A 100 -1.23 20.99 -2.98
N SER A 101 -1.01 19.86 -2.32
CA SER A 101 -1.72 19.46 -1.12
C SER A 101 -0.93 19.74 0.17
N GLY A 102 0.22 20.42 0.08
CA GLY A 102 1.09 20.73 1.23
C GLY A 102 1.80 19.52 1.84
N LEU A 103 1.93 18.43 1.10
CA LEU A 103 2.57 17.19 1.53
C LEU A 103 3.94 17.03 0.87
N GLY A 104 4.78 16.24 1.52
CA GLY A 104 6.08 15.80 1.01
C GLY A 104 6.24 14.29 1.12
N MET A 105 7.21 13.77 0.35
CA MET A 105 7.55 12.36 0.38
C MET A 105 9.06 12.16 0.28
N ASP A 106 9.65 11.45 1.25
CA ASP A 106 11.01 10.93 1.11
C ASP A 106 10.95 9.55 0.47
N ILE A 107 11.90 9.26 -0.42
CA ILE A 107 12.10 7.92 -1.00
C ILE A 107 13.37 7.35 -0.42
N ILE A 108 13.28 6.20 0.24
CA ILE A 108 14.40 5.53 0.88
C ILE A 108 14.56 4.16 0.26
N ILE A 109 15.75 3.81 -0.18
CA ILE A 109 16.06 2.51 -0.77
C ILE A 109 17.20 1.84 0.00
N GLN A 110 17.12 0.52 0.15
CA GLN A 110 18.13 -0.25 0.86
C GLN A 110 18.28 -1.64 0.22
N GLU A 111 19.50 -2.00 -0.20
CA GLU A 111 19.85 -3.39 -0.51
C GLU A 111 20.22 -4.13 0.78
N GLY A 112 19.91 -5.43 0.87
CA GLY A 112 20.16 -6.23 2.07
C GLY A 112 21.58 -6.08 2.62
N GLY A 113 21.71 -5.73 3.90
CA GLY A 113 23.00 -5.57 4.59
C GLY A 113 23.75 -4.26 4.30
N ARG A 114 23.16 -3.31 3.56
CA ARG A 114 23.71 -1.97 3.34
C ARG A 114 22.97 -0.91 4.15
N ALA A 115 23.60 0.26 4.31
CA ALA A 115 22.91 1.43 4.86
C ALA A 115 21.84 1.93 3.87
N PRO A 116 20.69 2.40 4.36
CA PRO A 116 19.67 2.98 3.51
C PRO A 116 20.14 4.29 2.86
N VAL A 117 19.68 4.53 1.65
CA VAL A 117 19.94 5.74 0.88
C VAL A 117 18.65 6.51 0.72
N THR A 118 18.67 7.79 1.11
CA THR A 118 17.49 8.65 1.11
C THR A 118 17.56 9.68 0.00
N PHE A 119 16.47 9.81 -0.75
CA PHE A 119 16.12 10.97 -1.56
C PHE A 119 15.17 11.83 -0.73
N PRO A 120 15.67 12.86 -0.05
CA PRO A 120 14.82 13.72 0.73
C PRO A 120 13.93 14.55 -0.18
N TRP A 121 12.75 14.90 0.30
CA TRP A 121 11.75 15.67 -0.45
C TRP A 121 12.33 16.93 -1.11
N LYS A 122 13.20 17.66 -0.41
CA LYS A 122 13.86 18.86 -0.96
C LYS A 122 14.65 18.58 -2.25
N ASP A 123 15.32 17.43 -2.34
CA ASP A 123 16.11 17.04 -3.50
C ASP A 123 15.17 16.60 -4.63
N ILE A 124 14.06 15.94 -4.28
CA ILE A 124 13.03 15.49 -5.23
C ILE A 124 12.32 16.69 -5.88
N VAL A 125 11.95 17.70 -5.09
CA VAL A 125 11.28 18.93 -5.57
C VAL A 125 12.20 19.77 -6.43
N ALA A 126 13.50 19.85 -6.09
CA ALA A 126 14.49 20.52 -6.93
C ALA A 126 14.64 19.88 -8.32
N GLY A 127 14.13 18.65 -8.47
CA GLY A 127 14.14 17.90 -9.72
C GLY A 127 15.45 17.14 -9.94
N PHE A 128 15.34 16.05 -10.68
CA PHE A 128 16.46 15.24 -11.14
C PHE A 128 16.66 15.50 -12.64
N SER A 129 17.41 16.55 -12.99
CA SER A 129 17.84 16.74 -14.38
C SER A 129 19.12 15.95 -14.62
N GLY A 130 19.01 14.86 -15.39
CA GLY A 130 20.16 14.10 -15.86
C GLY A 130 20.62 13.00 -14.90
N TRP A 131 21.24 11.99 -15.50
CA TRP A 131 21.78 10.78 -14.88
C TRP A 131 22.59 11.07 -13.60
N THR A 132 23.36 12.16 -13.57
CA THR A 132 24.31 12.57 -12.52
C THR A 132 23.75 12.65 -11.09
N LYS A 133 22.43 12.68 -10.91
CA LYS A 133 21.77 12.73 -9.59
C LYS A 133 21.37 11.36 -9.02
N SER A 134 21.74 10.26 -9.68
CA SER A 134 21.52 8.92 -9.12
C SER A 134 22.30 8.72 -7.82
N LYS A 135 21.81 7.82 -6.96
CA LYS A 135 22.51 7.43 -5.73
C LYS A 135 22.78 5.93 -5.72
N THR A 136 24.02 5.56 -5.40
CA THR A 136 24.42 4.16 -5.21
C THR A 136 23.81 3.63 -3.92
N PHE A 137 23.16 2.47 -3.96
CA PHE A 137 22.51 1.87 -2.78
C PHE A 137 22.89 0.40 -2.55
N GLY A 138 23.42 -0.31 -3.55
CA GLY A 138 23.78 -1.72 -3.38
C GLY A 138 25.26 -2.01 -3.22
N GLN A 139 25.57 -3.30 -3.31
CA GLN A 139 26.91 -3.85 -3.24
C GLN A 139 27.70 -3.60 -4.53
N VAL A 140 29.01 -3.70 -4.42
CA VAL A 140 29.89 -3.70 -5.60
C VAL A 140 29.68 -5.01 -6.35
N MET A 141 29.71 -4.94 -7.68
CA MET A 141 29.57 -6.06 -8.59
C MET A 141 30.87 -6.22 -9.39
N GLU A 142 31.28 -7.45 -9.62
CA GLU A 142 32.36 -7.76 -10.56
C GLU A 142 31.81 -7.78 -11.99
N GLN A 143 32.69 -7.52 -12.97
CA GLN A 143 32.37 -7.54 -14.40
C GLN A 143 32.02 -8.96 -14.90
N ASN A 144 31.31 -9.04 -16.04
CA ASN A 144 30.93 -10.30 -16.71
C ASN A 144 30.15 -11.28 -15.82
N LYS A 145 29.33 -10.76 -14.90
CA LYS A 145 28.49 -11.56 -14.01
C LYS A 145 27.05 -11.06 -13.96
N THR A 146 26.16 -12.00 -13.67
CA THR A 146 24.73 -11.74 -13.41
C THR A 146 24.44 -11.91 -11.93
N TYR A 147 23.72 -10.95 -11.35
CA TYR A 147 23.35 -10.92 -9.95
C TYR A 147 21.84 -10.81 -9.79
N ASN A 148 21.25 -11.69 -9.00
CA ASN A 148 19.89 -11.53 -8.50
C ASN A 148 19.96 -10.88 -7.13
N ARG A 149 19.29 -9.73 -6.99
CA ARG A 149 19.36 -8.89 -5.80
C ARG A 149 17.96 -8.53 -5.34
N SER A 150 17.87 -8.20 -4.06
CA SER A 150 16.64 -7.72 -3.43
C SER A 150 16.96 -6.61 -2.43
N GLY A 151 15.95 -5.79 -2.20
CA GLY A 151 16.03 -4.67 -1.30
C GLY A 151 14.66 -4.26 -0.79
N ILE A 152 14.64 -3.16 -0.07
CA ILE A 152 13.46 -2.55 0.48
C ILE A 152 13.37 -1.13 -0.07
N LEU A 153 12.20 -0.78 -0.57
CA LEU A 153 11.81 0.57 -0.93
C LEU A 153 10.86 1.10 0.14
N THR A 154 11.08 2.33 0.58
CA THR A 154 10.27 2.95 1.61
C THR A 154 9.86 4.35 1.17
N PHE A 155 8.56 4.62 1.24
CA PHE A 155 7.98 5.94 1.02
C PHE A 155 7.54 6.50 2.36
N ARG A 156 8.11 7.64 2.75
CA ARG A 156 7.74 8.35 3.97
C ARG A 156 6.94 9.59 3.57
N ILE A 157 5.64 9.57 3.83
CA ILE A 157 4.73 10.68 3.54
C ILE A 157 4.63 11.56 4.79
N PHE A 158 4.82 12.87 4.62
CA PHE A 158 4.82 13.83 5.72
C PHE A 158 4.24 15.18 5.28
N VAL A 159 4.01 16.06 6.25
CA VAL A 159 3.49 17.42 6.00
C VAL A 159 4.64 18.37 5.66
N ASP A 160 4.64 18.97 4.47
CA ASP A 160 5.68 19.88 4.00
C ASP A 160 5.42 21.32 4.45
N VAL A 161 4.19 21.78 4.27
CA VAL A 161 3.70 23.09 4.75
C VAL A 161 2.44 22.90 5.57
N VAL A 162 2.13 23.85 6.47
CA VAL A 162 0.99 23.76 7.40
C VAL A 162 -0.27 23.31 6.67
N TYR A 163 -0.74 22.11 7.02
CA TYR A 163 -1.90 21.48 6.39
C TYR A 163 -3.17 21.85 7.17
N LYS A 164 -4.11 22.53 6.51
CA LYS A 164 -5.39 22.99 7.09
C LYS A 164 -6.63 22.33 6.50
N ASN A 165 -6.47 21.46 5.50
CA ASN A 165 -7.59 20.80 4.84
C ASN A 165 -8.01 19.56 5.64
N THR A 166 -9.31 19.31 5.71
CA THR A 166 -9.87 18.28 6.61
C THR A 166 -10.41 17.07 5.85
N PHE A 167 -10.98 17.27 4.65
CA PHE A 167 -11.54 16.19 3.82
C PHE A 167 -11.05 16.30 2.36
N LEU A 168 -10.12 15.42 1.96
CA LEU A 168 -9.44 15.51 0.66
C LEU A 168 -9.16 14.12 0.09
N ASN A 169 -9.21 13.99 -1.23
CA ASN A 169 -8.75 12.81 -1.96
C ASN A 169 -7.69 13.23 -2.98
N ILE A 170 -6.45 12.79 -2.79
CA ILE A 170 -5.31 13.11 -3.66
C ILE A 170 -5.00 11.88 -4.49
N ASN A 171 -5.11 12.00 -5.82
CA ASN A 171 -4.63 10.96 -6.71
C ASN A 171 -3.12 11.08 -6.92
N ILE A 172 -2.38 10.06 -6.49
CA ILE A 172 -0.95 9.93 -6.77
C ILE A 172 -0.79 9.11 -8.05
N PRO A 173 -0.25 9.68 -9.13
CA PRO A 173 -0.12 8.98 -10.40
C PRO A 173 0.96 7.90 -10.33
N ALA A 174 0.87 6.92 -11.23
CA ALA A 174 1.90 5.92 -11.42
C ALA A 174 3.23 6.57 -11.79
N SER A 175 4.34 5.97 -11.34
CA SER A 175 5.69 6.47 -11.57
C SER A 175 6.68 5.33 -11.79
N THR A 176 7.92 5.67 -12.13
CA THR A 176 8.98 4.68 -12.37
C THR A 176 10.27 5.08 -11.67
N LEU A 177 11.04 4.07 -11.25
CA LEU A 177 12.39 4.22 -10.72
C LEU A 177 13.33 3.34 -11.54
N ASN A 178 14.42 3.92 -12.03
CA ASN A 178 15.42 3.14 -12.76
C ASN A 178 16.44 2.59 -11.77
N ILE A 179 16.66 1.29 -11.81
CA ILE A 179 17.79 0.65 -11.14
C ILE A 179 18.85 0.42 -12.20
N LEU A 180 20.07 0.85 -11.94
CA LEU A 180 21.13 0.92 -12.93
C LEU A 180 22.43 0.32 -12.35
N PRO A 181 23.29 -0.28 -13.19
CA PRO A 181 24.40 -1.13 -12.72
C PRO A 181 25.66 -0.37 -12.27
N TYR A 182 25.67 0.96 -12.35
CA TYR A 182 26.76 1.83 -11.90
C TYR A 182 26.24 3.24 -11.63
N ASN A 183 27.00 4.06 -10.91
CA ASN A 183 26.70 5.49 -10.68
C ASN A 183 27.40 6.36 -11.76
N PRO A 184 26.77 7.44 -12.28
CA PRO A 184 27.40 8.44 -13.16
C PRO A 184 28.56 9.18 -12.53
N THR A 185 28.49 9.38 -11.22
CA THR A 185 29.40 10.24 -10.47
C THR A 185 30.46 9.36 -9.85
N GLN A 186 31.45 8.99 -10.64
CA GLN A 186 32.63 8.24 -10.20
C GLN A 186 33.91 9.06 -10.47
N PRO A 187 34.88 9.07 -9.54
CA PRO A 187 36.08 9.88 -9.69
C PRO A 187 36.84 9.58 -10.99
N GLY A 188 37.09 10.63 -11.79
CA GLY A 188 37.94 10.55 -12.97
C GLY A 188 37.34 9.81 -14.17
N ILE A 189 36.07 9.42 -14.13
CA ILE A 189 35.38 8.75 -15.24
C ILE A 189 34.00 9.37 -15.47
N SER A 190 33.65 9.54 -16.75
CA SER A 190 32.30 9.91 -17.17
C SER A 190 31.63 8.66 -17.74
N VAL A 191 30.53 8.23 -17.14
CA VAL A 191 29.76 7.07 -17.62
C VAL A 191 28.36 7.51 -18.02
N TYR A 192 27.89 6.98 -19.14
CA TYR A 192 26.57 7.26 -19.68
C TYR A 192 25.58 6.17 -19.26
N PRO A 193 24.26 6.42 -19.33
CA PRO A 193 23.27 5.38 -19.09
C PRO A 193 23.44 4.18 -20.03
N PRO A 194 22.91 3.00 -19.68
CA PRO A 194 22.92 1.84 -20.55
C PRO A 194 22.34 2.14 -21.94
N THR A 195 22.98 1.64 -22.99
CA THR A 195 22.52 1.74 -24.38
C THR A 195 21.56 0.61 -24.76
N VAL A 196 21.54 -0.46 -23.95
CA VAL A 196 20.61 -1.58 -24.09
C VAL A 196 19.31 -1.34 -23.32
N SER A 197 18.22 -1.94 -23.80
CA SER A 197 16.94 -1.89 -23.11
C SER A 197 17.00 -2.57 -21.74
N TYR A 198 16.44 -1.90 -20.74
CA TYR A 198 16.31 -2.38 -19.37
C TYR A 198 14.91 -2.08 -18.84
N LYS A 199 14.49 -2.85 -17.83
CA LYS A 199 13.15 -2.73 -17.23
C LYS A 199 13.20 -1.85 -15.97
N PRO A 200 12.55 -0.68 -15.96
CA PRO A 200 12.43 0.13 -14.74
C PRO A 200 11.49 -0.52 -13.73
N LEU A 201 11.66 -0.16 -12.45
CA LEU A 201 10.73 -0.50 -11.39
C LEU A 201 9.50 0.41 -11.51
N THR A 202 8.35 -0.16 -11.84
CA THR A 202 7.08 0.57 -11.88
C THR A 202 6.49 0.66 -10.48
N ILE A 203 5.81 1.77 -10.20
CA ILE A 203 5.04 2.01 -8.98
C ILE A 203 3.61 2.34 -9.40
N SER A 204 2.63 1.62 -8.84
CA SER A 204 1.22 1.83 -9.15
C SER A 204 0.73 3.20 -8.71
N ALA A 205 -0.27 3.73 -9.41
CA ALA A 205 -1.05 4.84 -8.90
C ALA A 205 -1.81 4.41 -7.64
N PHE A 206 -2.06 5.35 -6.74
CA PHE A 206 -2.84 5.12 -5.51
C PHE A 206 -3.48 6.44 -5.07
N ASN A 207 -4.48 6.36 -4.19
CA ASN A 207 -5.10 7.54 -3.59
C ASN A 207 -4.64 7.73 -2.15
N LEU A 208 -4.40 8.99 -1.79
CA LEU A 208 -4.20 9.41 -0.41
C LEU A 208 -5.43 10.21 0.03
N ARG A 209 -6.18 9.67 0.99
CA ARG A 209 -7.47 10.21 1.43
C ARG A 209 -7.35 10.72 2.86
N PHE A 210 -7.73 11.97 3.08
CA PHE A 210 -7.86 12.54 4.42
C PHE A 210 -9.33 12.55 4.79
N ILE A 211 -9.69 11.86 5.87
CA ILE A 211 -11.07 11.74 6.34
C ILE A 211 -11.12 12.29 7.77
N PRO A 212 -11.81 13.42 8.02
CA PRO A 212 -11.80 14.04 9.34
C PRO A 212 -12.66 13.26 10.34
N ASP A 213 -12.44 13.51 11.63
CA ASP A 213 -13.36 13.06 12.68
C ASP A 213 -14.78 13.61 12.41
N ASN A 214 -15.81 12.85 12.78
CA ASN A 214 -17.22 13.21 12.58
C ASN A 214 -17.64 13.43 11.11
N SER A 215 -16.83 12.97 10.15
CA SER A 215 -17.14 12.95 8.72
C SER A 215 -18.30 12.02 8.37
N GLY A 216 -18.56 11.02 9.21
CA GLY A 216 -19.69 10.12 9.11
C GLY A 216 -20.39 9.92 10.46
N ARG A 217 -21.59 9.35 10.40
CA ARG A 217 -22.41 8.97 11.54
C ARG A 217 -22.91 7.54 11.35
N VAL A 218 -22.94 6.79 12.44
CA VAL A 218 -23.60 5.48 12.52
C VAL A 218 -24.99 5.65 13.14
N ILE A 219 -26.01 5.11 12.49
CA ILE A 219 -27.40 5.12 12.95
C ILE A 219 -27.88 3.68 13.05
N ILE A 220 -28.35 3.29 14.24
CA ILE A 220 -28.94 1.97 14.49
C ILE A 220 -30.46 2.17 14.63
N SER A 221 -31.25 1.45 13.83
CA SER A 221 -32.71 1.59 13.82
C SER A 221 -33.44 0.23 13.84
N PRO A 222 -34.24 -0.08 14.88
CA PRO A 222 -34.38 0.68 16.11
C PRO A 222 -33.11 0.62 16.97
N SER A 223 -32.85 1.64 17.79
CA SER A 223 -31.71 1.66 18.71
C SER A 223 -31.88 0.72 19.91
N VAL A 224 -33.12 0.33 20.21
CA VAL A 224 -33.49 -0.68 21.21
C VAL A 224 -34.32 -1.74 20.53
N VAL A 225 -33.84 -2.99 20.58
CA VAL A 225 -34.54 -4.14 20.01
C VAL A 225 -35.31 -4.84 21.12
N ASN A 226 -36.64 -4.85 21.04
CA ASN A 226 -37.50 -5.54 21.99
C ASN A 226 -37.94 -6.89 21.45
N LEU A 227 -37.61 -7.97 22.16
CA LEU A 227 -37.92 -9.36 21.79
C LEU A 227 -39.13 -9.93 22.56
N GLY A 228 -39.79 -9.09 23.34
CA GLY A 228 -40.97 -9.43 24.13
C GLY A 228 -40.70 -10.37 25.29
N HIS A 229 -41.75 -11.02 25.79
CA HIS A 229 -41.70 -11.88 26.98
C HIS A 229 -41.44 -13.34 26.62
N PHE A 230 -40.50 -13.98 27.32
CA PHE A 230 -40.25 -15.42 27.23
C PHE A 230 -40.92 -16.11 28.43
N TYR A 231 -41.80 -17.08 28.17
CA TYR A 231 -42.52 -17.81 29.20
C TYR A 231 -41.75 -19.07 29.57
N THR A 232 -41.35 -19.18 30.84
CA THR A 232 -40.53 -20.29 31.35
C THR A 232 -41.26 -21.64 31.38
N GLU A 233 -42.59 -21.62 31.34
CA GLU A 233 -43.47 -22.80 31.35
C GLU A 233 -43.30 -23.70 30.12
N TYR A 234 -42.80 -23.16 29.01
CA TYR A 234 -42.62 -23.86 27.74
C TYR A 234 -41.14 -24.05 27.37
N LYS A 235 -40.26 -24.17 28.37
CA LYS A 235 -38.80 -24.24 28.16
C LYS A 235 -38.39 -25.26 27.10
N ASP A 236 -39.01 -26.44 27.08
CA ASP A 236 -38.66 -27.54 26.18
C ASP A 236 -39.15 -27.34 24.74
N THR A 237 -40.12 -26.44 24.53
CA THR A 237 -40.67 -26.09 23.21
C THR A 237 -40.40 -24.65 22.82
N MET A 238 -39.54 -23.95 23.57
CA MET A 238 -39.29 -22.53 23.37
C MET A 238 -38.45 -22.28 22.12
N VAL A 239 -39.09 -21.65 21.14
CA VAL A 239 -38.46 -21.28 19.86
C VAL A 239 -37.66 -20.00 20.02
N ALA A 240 -36.59 -19.88 19.23
CA ALA A 240 -35.83 -18.65 19.12
C ALA A 240 -36.74 -17.47 18.70
N ARG A 241 -36.47 -16.29 19.25
CA ARG A 241 -37.12 -15.05 18.82
C ARG A 241 -36.14 -14.18 18.09
N GLU A 242 -36.64 -13.58 17.01
CA GLU A 242 -35.86 -12.71 16.15
C GLU A 242 -36.54 -11.36 16.02
N ALA A 243 -35.73 -10.30 16.01
CA ALA A 243 -36.21 -8.96 15.71
C ALA A 243 -35.21 -8.24 14.79
N PRO A 244 -35.69 -7.59 13.72
CA PRO A 244 -34.82 -6.90 12.77
C PRO A 244 -34.33 -5.57 13.32
N PHE A 245 -33.13 -5.19 12.91
CA PHE A 245 -32.61 -3.83 13.05
C PHE A 245 -31.69 -3.50 11.87
N THR A 246 -31.44 -2.23 11.64
CA THR A 246 -30.54 -1.76 10.58
C THR A 246 -29.37 -1.01 11.18
N VAL A 247 -28.21 -1.13 10.54
CA VAL A 247 -27.05 -0.28 10.76
C VAL A 247 -26.83 0.54 9.51
N THR A 248 -26.94 1.86 9.64
CA THR A 248 -26.68 2.82 8.58
C THR A 248 -25.38 3.56 8.87
N ALA A 249 -24.41 3.49 7.97
CA ALA A 249 -23.29 4.42 7.94
C ALA A 249 -23.60 5.52 6.94
N GLN A 250 -23.57 6.76 7.39
CA GLN A 250 -23.95 7.93 6.59
C GLN A 250 -22.84 8.97 6.63
N GLN A 251 -22.60 9.61 5.49
CA GLN A 251 -21.76 10.79 5.36
C GLN A 251 -22.43 12.00 6.03
N ASN A 252 -21.70 12.69 6.88
CA ASN A 252 -22.17 13.87 7.61
C ASN A 252 -21.62 15.17 7.02
N ILE A 253 -20.48 15.11 6.35
CA ILE A 253 -19.79 16.28 5.76
C ILE A 253 -19.37 15.96 4.33
N GLY A 254 -19.54 16.90 3.41
CA GLY A 254 -19.16 16.77 2.00
C GLY A 254 -17.64 16.74 1.82
N THR A 255 -17.18 15.98 0.82
CA THR A 255 -15.77 16.01 0.38
C THR A 255 -15.56 17.01 -0.76
N GLN A 256 -14.36 17.54 -0.93
CA GLN A 256 -14.02 18.39 -2.08
C GLN A 256 -13.99 17.60 -3.39
N SER A 257 -13.60 16.33 -3.33
CA SER A 257 -13.52 15.43 -4.47
C SER A 257 -14.21 14.12 -4.12
N PRO A 258 -15.28 13.72 -4.83
CA PRO A 258 -15.97 12.47 -4.56
C PRO A 258 -15.07 11.25 -4.66
N PHE A 259 -15.30 10.27 -3.80
CA PHE A 259 -14.62 8.98 -3.87
C PHE A 259 -15.41 7.88 -3.16
N VAL A 260 -15.01 6.65 -3.43
CA VAL A 260 -15.59 5.45 -2.80
C VAL A 260 -14.63 4.96 -1.72
N ALA A 261 -15.14 4.77 -0.51
CA ALA A 261 -14.35 4.26 0.61
C ALA A 261 -14.93 2.92 1.11
N PRO A 262 -14.13 1.85 1.20
CA PRO A 262 -14.59 0.62 1.84
C PRO A 262 -14.71 0.83 3.36
N LEU A 263 -15.69 0.18 3.96
CA LEU A 263 -16.00 0.25 5.37
C LEU A 263 -15.93 -1.13 6.01
N ALA A 264 -15.36 -1.21 7.21
CA ALA A 264 -15.51 -2.33 8.11
C ALA A 264 -16.58 -2.02 9.18
N ILE A 265 -17.30 -3.05 9.61
CA ILE A 265 -18.22 -3.01 10.75
C ILE A 265 -17.78 -4.01 11.82
N GLU A 266 -17.91 -3.62 13.08
CA GLU A 266 -17.61 -4.45 14.25
C GLU A 266 -18.72 -4.30 15.29
N PHE A 267 -19.14 -5.42 15.87
CA PHE A 267 -20.10 -5.45 16.98
C PHE A 267 -19.36 -5.78 18.28
N LYS A 268 -19.18 -4.78 19.16
CA LYS A 268 -18.47 -4.91 20.43
C LYS A 268 -19.42 -5.27 21.57
N THR A 269 -19.03 -6.22 22.40
CA THR A 269 -19.88 -6.77 23.47
C THR A 269 -19.83 -6.02 24.79
N ASN A 270 -19.05 -4.92 24.89
CA ASN A 270 -18.99 -4.00 26.04
C ASN A 270 -19.08 -4.71 27.41
N ASP A 271 -18.12 -5.59 27.71
CA ASP A 271 -17.99 -6.34 28.97
C ASP A 271 -18.94 -7.54 29.16
N VAL A 272 -19.71 -7.91 28.12
CA VAL A 272 -20.41 -9.21 28.09
C VAL A 272 -19.49 -10.28 27.51
N THR A 273 -19.32 -11.37 28.26
CA THR A 273 -18.50 -12.51 27.83
C THR A 273 -19.08 -13.12 26.56
N SER A 274 -18.29 -13.09 25.49
CA SER A 274 -18.56 -13.84 24.28
C SER A 274 -18.66 -15.34 24.57
N ALA A 275 -19.58 -16.01 23.89
CA ALA A 275 -19.74 -17.46 23.87
C ALA A 275 -19.75 -17.96 22.42
N ASP A 276 -19.78 -19.29 22.24
CA ASP A 276 -19.90 -19.94 20.93
C ASP A 276 -18.91 -19.41 19.88
N SER A 277 -17.61 -19.33 20.23
CA SER A 277 -16.56 -18.82 19.34
C SER A 277 -16.81 -17.38 18.87
N ASP A 278 -17.19 -16.50 19.80
CA ASP A 278 -17.48 -15.08 19.59
C ASP A 278 -18.72 -14.81 18.74
N THR A 279 -19.65 -15.74 18.64
CA THR A 279 -20.86 -15.57 17.81
C THR A 279 -22.14 -15.34 18.61
N SER A 280 -22.05 -15.43 19.93
CA SER A 280 -23.16 -15.16 20.84
C SER A 280 -22.66 -14.53 22.15
N VAL A 281 -23.58 -13.96 22.92
CA VAL A 281 -23.34 -13.50 24.30
C VAL A 281 -24.38 -14.11 25.22
N THR A 282 -23.96 -14.54 26.41
CA THR A 282 -24.89 -14.98 27.44
C THR A 282 -25.59 -13.78 28.08
N LEU A 283 -26.93 -13.80 28.07
CA LEU A 283 -27.73 -12.73 28.65
C LEU A 283 -27.72 -12.82 30.18
N LYS A 284 -27.64 -11.65 30.82
CA LYS A 284 -27.66 -11.52 32.28
C LYS A 284 -28.95 -10.86 32.73
N ASN A 285 -29.44 -11.26 33.90
CA ASN A 285 -30.55 -10.59 34.58
C ASN A 285 -30.06 -9.30 35.25
N THR A 286 -30.99 -8.55 35.87
CA THR A 286 -30.68 -7.30 36.59
C THR A 286 -29.74 -7.46 37.79
N LYS A 287 -29.48 -8.70 38.25
CA LYS A 287 -28.54 -9.03 39.31
C LYS A 287 -27.14 -9.40 38.78
N GLY A 288 -26.94 -9.37 37.46
CA GLY A 288 -25.68 -9.74 36.81
C GLY A 288 -25.47 -11.26 36.63
N GLU A 289 -26.47 -12.07 36.96
CA GLU A 289 -26.41 -13.52 36.83
C GLU A 289 -26.86 -13.95 35.42
N ALA A 290 -26.26 -15.01 34.86
CA ALA A 290 -26.72 -15.60 33.62
C ALA A 290 -28.20 -16.01 33.72
N ASN A 291 -29.01 -15.63 32.73
CA ASN A 291 -30.47 -15.82 32.75
C ASN A 291 -30.94 -17.08 32.00
N GLY A 292 -30.03 -17.85 31.41
CA GLY A 292 -30.33 -19.05 30.62
C GLY A 292 -30.56 -18.82 29.12
N PHE A 293 -30.41 -17.58 28.64
CA PHE A 293 -30.53 -17.22 27.23
C PHE A 293 -29.20 -16.76 26.64
N ARG A 294 -29.06 -16.93 25.32
CA ARG A 294 -28.00 -16.30 24.52
C ARG A 294 -28.59 -15.36 23.48
N LEU A 295 -27.85 -14.30 23.17
CA LEU A 295 -28.11 -13.37 22.07
C LEU A 295 -27.06 -13.59 20.99
N SER A 296 -27.51 -13.76 19.75
CA SER A 296 -26.66 -13.71 18.55
C SER A 296 -27.20 -12.64 17.58
N VAL A 297 -26.35 -12.21 16.65
CA VAL A 297 -26.74 -11.32 15.56
C VAL A 297 -26.46 -12.05 14.26
N VAL A 298 -27.42 -12.00 13.33
CA VAL A 298 -27.26 -12.53 11.97
C VAL A 298 -27.41 -11.40 10.97
N ASP A 299 -26.66 -11.48 9.87
CA ASP A 299 -26.79 -10.56 8.74
C ASP A 299 -28.01 -10.93 7.86
N ASP A 300 -28.29 -10.09 6.86
CA ASP A 300 -29.39 -10.28 5.91
C ASP A 300 -29.26 -11.57 5.06
N SER A 301 -28.04 -12.11 4.94
CA SER A 301 -27.77 -13.38 4.25
C SER A 301 -27.90 -14.60 5.17
N GLY A 302 -28.22 -14.38 6.46
CA GLY A 302 -28.32 -15.43 7.47
C GLY A 302 -26.98 -15.87 8.07
N ASN A 303 -25.87 -15.19 7.75
CA ASN A 303 -24.58 -15.50 8.35
C ASN A 303 -24.51 -14.93 9.76
N GLN A 304 -23.88 -15.69 10.66
CA GLN A 304 -23.70 -15.26 12.04
C GLN A 304 -22.59 -14.20 12.13
N VAL A 305 -22.87 -13.13 12.84
CA VAL A 305 -21.90 -12.08 13.13
C VAL A 305 -20.93 -12.59 14.21
N HIS A 306 -19.64 -12.47 13.94
CA HIS A 306 -18.60 -12.63 14.95
C HIS A 306 -18.40 -11.30 15.68
N PHE A 307 -18.65 -11.30 16.98
CA PHE A 307 -18.45 -10.17 17.87
C PHE A 307 -16.95 -9.88 18.09
N ASN A 308 -16.64 -8.62 18.37
CA ASN A 308 -15.27 -8.10 18.57
C ASN A 308 -14.32 -8.41 17.39
N LYS A 309 -14.88 -8.66 16.20
CA LYS A 309 -14.16 -8.91 14.96
C LYS A 309 -14.72 -8.02 13.86
N GLN A 310 -13.82 -7.41 13.09
CA GLN A 310 -14.20 -6.63 11.93
C GLN A 310 -14.71 -7.54 10.80
N ALA A 311 -15.79 -7.12 10.17
CA ALA A 311 -16.36 -7.69 8.96
C ALA A 311 -16.52 -6.61 7.90
N ASP A 312 -16.61 -7.01 6.63
CA ASP A 312 -16.88 -6.08 5.53
C ASP A 312 -18.30 -5.50 5.64
N MET A 313 -18.41 -4.19 5.68
CA MET A 313 -19.69 -3.49 5.56
C MET A 313 -20.01 -3.16 4.10
N GLY A 314 -19.03 -3.22 3.19
CA GLY A 314 -19.12 -2.73 1.82
C GLY A 314 -18.61 -1.29 1.71
N SER A 315 -18.90 -0.65 0.58
CA SER A 315 -18.35 0.69 0.29
C SER A 315 -19.38 1.80 0.41
N ILE A 316 -18.95 2.95 0.93
CA ILE A 316 -19.73 4.19 0.94
C ILE A 316 -19.22 5.14 -0.16
N ASN A 317 -20.16 5.73 -0.91
CA ASN A 317 -19.87 6.78 -1.88
C ASN A 317 -19.86 8.12 -1.14
N LEU A 318 -18.70 8.74 -0.97
CA LEU A 318 -18.57 10.05 -0.36
C LEU A 318 -18.65 11.11 -1.46
N ASP A 319 -19.63 12.00 -1.37
CA ASP A 319 -19.89 13.04 -2.37
C ASP A 319 -19.70 14.45 -1.80
N ASN A 320 -19.86 15.46 -2.66
CA ASN A 320 -19.75 16.87 -2.24
C ASN A 320 -20.94 17.35 -1.39
N ALA A 321 -22.10 16.69 -1.47
CA ALA A 321 -23.36 17.10 -0.84
C ALA A 321 -23.64 16.41 0.50
N SER A 322 -22.75 15.53 0.96
CA SER A 322 -22.96 14.66 2.13
C SER A 322 -24.08 13.63 1.95
N GLY A 323 -24.33 13.19 0.72
CA GLY A 323 -25.40 12.24 0.39
C GLY A 323 -25.05 10.77 0.61
N GLY A 324 -23.76 10.47 0.82
CA GLY A 324 -23.25 9.11 0.97
C GLY A 324 -23.93 8.33 2.08
N LYS A 325 -24.43 7.13 1.77
CA LYS A 325 -24.97 6.21 2.77
C LYS A 325 -24.84 4.76 2.35
N ILE A 326 -24.67 3.88 3.33
CA ILE A 326 -24.81 2.43 3.18
C ILE A 326 -25.65 1.91 4.35
N ILE A 327 -26.58 1.01 4.05
CA ILE A 327 -27.52 0.43 5.01
C ILE A 327 -27.33 -1.08 4.98
N LYS A 328 -27.16 -1.69 6.15
CA LYS A 328 -27.12 -3.14 6.34
C LYS A 328 -28.24 -3.57 7.28
N ASN A 329 -28.94 -4.63 6.91
CA ASN A 329 -29.98 -5.24 7.73
C ASN A 329 -29.37 -6.37 8.56
N TYR A 330 -29.82 -6.48 9.80
CA TYR A 330 -29.45 -7.51 10.73
C TYR A 330 -30.68 -8.00 11.49
N LYS A 331 -30.59 -9.18 12.09
CA LYS A 331 -31.57 -9.67 13.06
C LYS A 331 -30.86 -10.01 14.35
N ALA A 332 -31.40 -9.51 15.45
CA ALA A 332 -31.03 -9.97 16.78
C ALA A 332 -31.85 -11.24 17.08
N LYS A 333 -31.18 -12.31 17.49
CA LYS A 333 -31.79 -13.60 17.80
C LYS A 333 -31.52 -13.96 19.25
N VAL A 334 -32.58 -14.27 20.00
CA VAL A 334 -32.47 -14.78 21.37
C VAL A 334 -33.06 -16.17 21.45
N GLU A 335 -32.29 -17.08 22.02
CA GLU A 335 -32.63 -18.49 22.15
C GLU A 335 -32.15 -19.05 23.50
N PRO A 336 -32.85 -20.07 24.03
CA PRO A 336 -32.41 -20.74 25.25
C PRO A 336 -31.06 -21.42 25.05
N ILE A 337 -30.24 -21.43 26.09
CA ILE A 337 -29.01 -22.22 26.12
C ILE A 337 -29.38 -23.65 26.55
N PRO A 338 -29.09 -24.68 25.72
CA PRO A 338 -29.38 -26.06 26.09
C PRO A 338 -28.75 -26.45 27.43
N GLY A 339 -29.55 -27.03 28.33
CA GLY A 339 -29.11 -27.44 29.66
C GLY A 339 -28.99 -26.32 30.71
N ALA A 340 -29.10 -25.04 30.34
CA ALA A 340 -29.06 -23.94 31.29
C ALA A 340 -30.42 -23.74 31.99
N GLU A 341 -30.41 -23.33 33.26
CA GLU A 341 -31.61 -22.89 33.97
C GLU A 341 -32.05 -21.51 33.45
N ILE A 342 -33.33 -21.36 33.12
CA ILE A 342 -33.89 -20.06 32.74
C ILE A 342 -34.40 -19.37 34.00
N LYS A 343 -33.84 -18.20 34.29
CA LYS A 343 -34.24 -17.40 35.45
C LYS A 343 -35.29 -16.38 35.04
N THR A 344 -36.32 -16.23 35.86
CA THR A 344 -37.36 -15.21 35.66
C THR A 344 -36.82 -13.81 35.96
N GLY A 345 -37.40 -12.81 35.28
CA GLY A 345 -37.05 -11.40 35.45
C GLY A 345 -36.53 -10.75 34.18
N ASN A 346 -36.26 -9.45 34.27
CA ASN A 346 -35.78 -8.66 33.14
C ASN A 346 -34.32 -9.01 32.82
N PHE A 347 -34.00 -8.97 31.53
CA PHE A 347 -32.65 -9.14 31.01
C PHE A 347 -32.40 -8.15 29.88
N SER A 348 -31.14 -7.83 29.66
CA SER A 348 -30.72 -6.91 28.59
C SER A 348 -29.26 -7.14 28.25
N ALA A 349 -28.89 -6.80 27.02
CA ALA A 349 -27.50 -6.66 26.60
C ALA A 349 -27.35 -5.33 25.84
N ALA A 350 -26.18 -4.72 25.96
CA ALA A 350 -25.81 -3.53 25.21
C ALA A 350 -24.58 -3.86 24.37
N MET A 351 -24.61 -3.45 23.10
CA MET A 351 -23.51 -3.64 22.16
C MET A 351 -23.17 -2.31 21.51
N THR A 352 -21.88 -2.07 21.27
CA THR A 352 -21.44 -0.91 20.50
C THR A 352 -21.14 -1.36 19.08
N VAL A 353 -21.76 -0.70 18.10
CA VAL A 353 -21.42 -0.90 16.68
C VAL A 353 -20.38 0.14 16.27
N VAL A 354 -19.22 -0.33 15.82
CA VAL A 354 -18.14 0.50 15.31
C VAL A 354 -18.06 0.34 13.79
N VAL A 355 -18.01 1.45 13.08
CA VAL A 355 -17.77 1.47 11.63
C VAL A 355 -16.47 2.21 11.37
N THR A 356 -15.61 1.63 10.53
CA THR A 356 -14.23 2.11 10.29
C THR A 356 -13.99 2.20 8.79
N TYR A 357 -13.26 3.22 8.34
CA TYR A 357 -12.75 3.28 6.97
C TYR A 357 -11.57 2.32 6.81
N ASN A 358 -11.64 1.45 5.81
CA ASN A 358 -10.58 0.49 5.47
C ASN A 358 -9.59 1.07 4.46
#